data_AF-A0A2I0X6Q1-F1
#
_entry.id   AF-A0A2I0X6Q1-F1
#
_cell.length_a   1.000
_cell.length_b   1.000
_cell.length_c   1.000
_cell.angle_alpha   90.00
_cell.angle_beta   90.00
_cell.angle_gamma   90.00
#
_symmetry.space_group_name_H-M   'P 1'
#
loop_
_entity.id
_entity.type
_entity.pdbx_description
1 polymer ?
#
loop_
_entity_poly.entity_id
_entity_poly.type
_entity_poly.pdbx_seq_one_letter_code
_entity_poly.pdbx_strand_id
1 'polypeptide(L)'
;MDRLVKLEPSNQVVIRIEPGQRCYGVLTLRNVMYTMPVAFRVLPLNQARFTIRPQTGILAPLSTLRIEITYLPQQPTVPLIPDCVPRSDDCFYVDSVVCVGATSSALDAVPASWFNAKKKQVFTDSGLRIFYTGSAVLARLIEDGEMEKVREVLEQSDPDWHAADSTDAHGRTLLQLAIARGRADLVQLLIEFSADVEAASQGRSPLEAAAAYGQTIIAELLLARGASTGGDTPLHVAAAAGDEVMARLLIAGGCAGLKDARNRAGAIEIGAAVDGRDGSGWTALMMAGFKGWMEVIRLLLAKGAQIDARDEEGYTALHCAVEAGTQSMWQILIGYLDLFLGPVSGPNNFPLLADKCLHKQNIENIHMIVLGI
;
A
#
# COMPACT_ATOMS: atom_id res chain seq x y z
N MET A 1 -37.85 12.39 -22.68
CA MET A 1 -38.69 13.56 -22.40
C MET A 1 -37.96 14.44 -21.38
N ASP A 2 -37.09 15.24 -21.96
CA ASP A 2 -36.60 16.58 -21.60
C ASP A 2 -36.42 16.89 -20.11
N ARG A 3 -35.28 16.43 -19.58
CA ARG A 3 -34.73 16.95 -18.32
C ARG A 3 -34.48 18.45 -18.48
N LEU A 4 -35.11 19.28 -17.64
CA LEU A 4 -34.91 20.73 -17.65
C LEU A 4 -33.50 21.11 -17.18
N VAL A 5 -32.94 20.29 -16.29
CA VAL A 5 -31.60 20.44 -15.73
C VAL A 5 -30.79 19.19 -16.04
N LYS A 6 -29.58 19.38 -16.56
CA LYS A 6 -28.60 18.32 -16.79
C LYS A 6 -27.50 18.41 -15.72
N LEU A 7 -27.08 17.25 -15.22
CA LEU A 7 -25.94 17.10 -14.31
C LEU A 7 -24.66 16.97 -15.16
N GLU A 8 -23.68 17.84 -14.94
CA GLU A 8 -22.38 17.80 -15.61
C GLU A 8 -21.24 17.79 -14.57
N PRO A 9 -20.16 16.99 -14.78
CA PRO A 9 -19.86 16.18 -15.96
C PRO A 9 -20.60 14.83 -16.02
N SER A 10 -21.05 14.30 -14.88
CA SER A 10 -21.82 13.05 -14.78
C SER A 10 -22.90 13.17 -13.70
N ASN A 11 -23.72 12.13 -13.51
CA ASN A 11 -24.67 12.02 -12.41
C ASN A 11 -24.04 11.51 -11.10
N GLN A 12 -22.70 11.43 -11.03
CA GLN A 12 -21.97 11.01 -9.86
C GLN A 12 -21.21 12.19 -9.25
N VAL A 13 -21.24 12.29 -7.93
CA VAL A 13 -20.48 13.29 -7.17
C VAL A 13 -19.42 12.58 -6.36
N VAL A 14 -18.16 12.85 -6.71
CA VAL A 14 -17.00 12.36 -5.98
C VAL A 14 -16.84 13.19 -4.70
N ILE A 15 -16.85 12.54 -3.55
CA ILE A 15 -16.61 13.16 -2.23
C ILE A 15 -15.40 12.50 -1.62
N ARG A 16 -14.35 13.31 -1.41
CA ARG A 16 -13.14 12.87 -0.71
C ARG A 16 -13.35 12.89 0.80
N ILE A 17 -13.13 11.75 1.44
CA ILE A 17 -13.19 11.53 2.87
C ILE A 17 -11.75 11.44 3.40
N GLU A 18 -11.33 12.48 4.12
CA GLU A 18 -10.06 12.51 4.85
C GLU A 18 -10.32 12.89 6.31
N PRO A 19 -9.60 12.29 7.26
CA PRO A 19 -9.72 12.65 8.67
C PRO A 19 -9.34 14.14 8.87
N GLY A 20 -10.19 14.89 9.56
CA GLY A 20 -9.95 16.29 9.90
C GLY A 20 -10.21 17.30 8.78
N GLN A 21 -10.58 16.86 7.57
CA GLN A 21 -10.97 17.74 6.48
C GLN A 21 -12.48 17.75 6.26
N ARG A 22 -12.99 18.87 5.73
CA ARG A 22 -14.39 18.98 5.34
C ARG A 22 -14.62 18.10 4.11
N CYS A 23 -15.43 17.06 4.26
CA CYS A 23 -15.77 16.14 3.19
C CYS A 23 -16.83 16.76 2.29
N TYR A 24 -16.46 17.26 1.11
CA TYR A 24 -17.40 17.81 0.14
C TYR A 24 -17.09 17.37 -1.29
N GLY A 25 -18.10 17.39 -2.13
CA GLY A 25 -18.00 17.21 -3.58
C GLY A 25 -18.76 18.31 -4.30
N VAL A 26 -18.36 18.60 -5.53
CA VAL A 26 -18.95 19.66 -6.35
C VAL A 26 -19.64 19.04 -7.56
N LEU A 27 -20.86 19.51 -7.84
CA LEU A 27 -21.63 19.14 -9.03
C LEU A 27 -22.03 20.40 -9.79
N THR A 28 -22.06 20.32 -11.12
CA THR A 28 -22.57 21.44 -11.94
C THR A 28 -23.95 21.10 -12.47
N LEU A 29 -24.91 21.95 -12.16
CA LEU A 29 -26.26 21.92 -12.73
C LEU A 29 -26.30 22.83 -13.95
N ARG A 30 -26.76 22.31 -15.09
CA ARG A 30 -26.90 23.08 -16.34
C ARG A 30 -28.35 23.17 -16.76
N ASN A 31 -28.82 24.38 -17.05
CA ASN A 31 -30.12 24.57 -17.68
C ASN A 31 -30.05 24.16 -19.16
N VAL A 32 -30.93 23.24 -19.57
CA VAL A 32 -31.01 22.75 -20.96
C VAL A 32 -31.90 23.65 -21.83
N MET A 33 -32.71 24.51 -21.22
CA MET A 33 -33.62 25.40 -21.92
C MET A 33 -32.89 26.61 -22.52
N TYR A 34 -33.16 26.88 -23.80
CA TYR A 34 -32.57 27.99 -24.56
C TYR A 34 -33.18 29.35 -24.24
N THR A 35 -34.46 29.38 -23.87
CA THR A 35 -35.24 30.62 -23.79
C THR A 35 -35.84 30.90 -22.42
N MET A 36 -35.90 29.89 -21.53
CA MET A 36 -36.61 29.99 -20.26
C MET A 36 -35.68 29.71 -19.06
N PRO A 37 -35.77 30.51 -17.99
CA PRO A 37 -35.08 30.19 -16.74
C PRO A 37 -35.78 29.02 -16.03
N VAL A 38 -34.99 28.23 -15.30
CA VAL A 38 -35.44 27.02 -14.60
C VAL A 38 -35.09 27.14 -13.13
N ALA A 39 -36.08 27.01 -12.26
CA ALA A 39 -35.83 26.83 -10.83
C ALA A 39 -35.51 25.37 -10.55
N PHE A 40 -34.54 25.14 -9.67
CA PHE A 40 -34.18 23.81 -9.20
C PHE A 40 -34.23 23.72 -7.68
N ARG A 41 -34.43 22.50 -7.18
CA ARG A 41 -34.31 22.14 -5.77
C ARG A 41 -33.64 20.78 -5.66
N VAL A 42 -32.55 20.71 -4.90
CA VAL A 42 -31.84 19.45 -4.62
C VAL A 42 -32.06 19.05 -3.17
N LEU A 43 -32.57 17.84 -2.94
CA LEU A 43 -32.84 17.31 -1.61
C LEU A 43 -32.20 15.92 -1.45
N PRO A 44 -31.38 15.70 -0.41
CA PRO A 44 -30.98 14.36 -0.01
C PRO A 44 -32.16 13.65 0.67
N LEU A 45 -32.33 12.34 0.43
CA LEU A 45 -33.27 11.53 1.19
C LEU A 45 -32.90 11.48 2.68
N ASN A 46 -31.60 11.42 2.98
CA ASN A 46 -31.08 11.44 4.33
C ASN A 46 -30.43 12.80 4.67
N GLN A 47 -31.25 13.73 5.14
CA GLN A 47 -30.81 15.11 5.49
C GLN A 47 -29.85 15.17 6.69
N ALA A 48 -29.75 14.09 7.48
CA ALA A 48 -28.81 14.02 8.59
C ALA A 48 -27.37 13.72 8.12
N ARG A 49 -27.17 13.15 6.92
CA ARG A 49 -25.85 12.78 6.37
C ARG A 49 -25.29 13.76 5.37
N PHE A 50 -26.12 14.62 4.77
CA PHE A 50 -25.67 15.53 3.71
C PHE A 50 -26.28 16.90 3.86
N THR A 51 -25.46 17.91 3.56
CA THR A 51 -25.91 19.28 3.37
C THR A 51 -25.51 19.75 1.98
N ILE A 52 -26.41 20.48 1.31
CA ILE A 52 -26.22 20.95 -0.06
C ILE A 52 -26.25 22.48 -0.05
N ARG A 53 -25.33 23.12 -0.77
CA ARG A 53 -25.29 24.58 -0.91
C ARG A 53 -24.96 24.99 -2.35
N PRO A 54 -25.81 25.79 -3.03
CA PRO A 54 -27.19 26.14 -2.65
C PRO A 54 -28.16 24.96 -2.84
N GLN A 55 -29.16 24.82 -1.94
CA GLN A 55 -30.22 23.79 -2.06
C GLN A 55 -31.24 24.12 -3.14
N THR A 56 -31.48 25.41 -3.38
CA THR A 56 -32.43 25.91 -4.38
C THR A 56 -31.84 27.10 -5.11
N GLY A 57 -32.27 27.34 -6.33
CA GLY A 57 -31.90 28.55 -7.06
C GLY A 57 -32.58 28.61 -8.41
N ILE A 58 -32.32 29.70 -9.13
CA ILE A 58 -32.84 29.92 -10.49
C ILE A 58 -31.67 29.93 -11.47
N LEU A 59 -31.71 29.04 -12.45
CA LEU A 59 -30.78 28.99 -13.57
C LEU A 59 -31.32 29.81 -14.72
N ALA A 60 -30.56 30.81 -15.18
CA ALA A 60 -30.82 31.50 -16.44
C ALA A 60 -30.73 30.50 -17.64
N PRO A 61 -31.29 30.84 -18.81
CA PRO A 61 -31.19 30.00 -20.00
C PRO A 61 -29.74 29.64 -20.33
N LEU A 62 -29.48 28.36 -20.62
CA LEU A 62 -28.14 27.79 -20.90
C LEU A 62 -27.06 28.03 -19.83
N SER A 63 -27.42 28.58 -18.66
CA SER A 63 -26.47 28.85 -17.59
C SER A 63 -26.16 27.60 -16.77
N THR A 64 -25.01 27.62 -16.11
CA THR A 64 -24.55 26.59 -15.20
C THR A 64 -24.41 27.14 -13.79
N LEU A 65 -24.72 26.34 -12.78
CA LEU A 65 -24.48 26.66 -11.38
C LEU A 65 -23.79 25.49 -10.69
N ARG A 66 -22.78 25.79 -9.88
CA ARG A 66 -22.10 24.81 -9.04
C ARG A 66 -22.85 24.66 -7.73
N ILE A 67 -23.11 23.42 -7.34
CA ILE A 67 -23.62 23.05 -6.03
C ILE A 67 -22.53 22.27 -5.28
N GLU A 68 -22.39 22.54 -4.00
CA GLU A 68 -21.51 21.83 -3.08
C GLU A 68 -22.37 20.87 -2.26
N ILE A 69 -22.01 19.59 -2.25
CA ILE A 69 -22.60 18.56 -1.40
C ILE A 69 -21.57 18.22 -0.32
N THR A 70 -21.83 18.63 0.92
CA THR A 70 -21.00 18.29 2.08
C THR A 70 -21.55 17.04 2.76
N TYR A 71 -20.70 16.03 2.96
CA TYR A 71 -20.98 14.85 3.77
C TYR A 71 -20.73 15.16 5.24
N LEU A 72 -21.69 14.80 6.10
CA LEU A 72 -21.65 14.97 7.55
C LEU A 72 -21.63 13.58 8.22
N PRO A 73 -20.50 13.15 8.81
CA PRO A 73 -20.45 11.89 9.53
C PRO A 73 -21.32 11.96 10.79
N GLN A 74 -22.12 10.91 11.04
CA GLN A 74 -23.17 10.96 12.06
C GLN A 74 -22.67 10.82 13.51
N GLN A 75 -21.42 10.39 13.75
CA GLN A 75 -20.85 10.23 15.10
C GLN A 75 -19.33 10.49 15.13
N PRO A 76 -18.76 10.96 16.26
CA PRO A 76 -17.33 11.22 16.40
C PRO A 76 -16.48 9.97 16.72
N THR A 77 -17.03 8.77 16.62
CA THR A 77 -16.28 7.53 16.86
C THR A 77 -15.65 7.04 15.56
N VAL A 78 -14.32 6.94 15.56
CA VAL A 78 -13.51 6.35 14.49
C VAL A 78 -14.06 4.97 14.09
N PRO A 79 -14.21 4.63 12.79
CA PRO A 79 -13.79 5.39 11.61
C PRO A 79 -14.92 6.20 10.96
N LEU A 80 -14.56 7.32 10.31
CA LEU A 80 -15.42 8.24 9.54
C LEU A 80 -16.08 7.63 8.28
N ILE A 81 -15.94 6.32 8.10
CA ILE A 81 -16.19 5.64 6.82
C ILE A 81 -17.68 5.30 6.73
N PRO A 82 -18.37 5.65 5.62
CA PRO A 82 -19.75 5.25 5.39
C PRO A 82 -19.92 3.72 5.41
N ASP A 83 -21.09 3.22 5.81
CA ASP A 83 -21.37 1.78 5.83
C ASP A 83 -21.35 1.12 4.44
N CYS A 84 -21.55 1.91 3.38
CA CYS A 84 -21.54 1.47 1.99
C CYS A 84 -20.48 2.25 1.21
N VAL A 85 -19.41 1.55 0.80
CA VAL A 85 -18.27 2.09 0.07
C VAL A 85 -18.00 1.24 -1.18
N PRO A 86 -17.64 1.83 -2.34
CA PRO A 86 -17.44 3.27 -2.60
C PRO A 86 -18.72 4.01 -3.00
N ARG A 87 -19.82 3.32 -3.33
CA ARG A 87 -21.08 3.94 -3.76
C ARG A 87 -22.04 4.10 -2.59
N SER A 88 -22.62 5.29 -2.46
CA SER A 88 -23.73 5.51 -1.52
C SER A 88 -25.02 4.88 -2.02
N ASP A 89 -25.76 4.20 -1.16
CA ASP A 89 -27.16 3.84 -1.43
C ASP A 89 -28.12 5.03 -1.31
N ASP A 90 -27.62 6.17 -0.87
CA ASP A 90 -28.39 7.40 -0.75
C ASP A 90 -28.93 7.87 -2.10
N CYS A 91 -30.21 8.23 -2.09
CA CYS A 91 -30.91 8.80 -3.22
C CYS A 91 -31.02 10.31 -3.04
N PHE A 92 -30.76 11.05 -4.12
CA PHE A 92 -30.93 12.49 -4.18
C PHE A 92 -32.01 12.81 -5.20
N TYR A 93 -32.90 13.73 -4.86
CA TYR A 93 -33.91 14.23 -5.77
C TYR A 93 -33.54 15.62 -6.25
N VAL A 94 -33.49 15.78 -7.58
CA VAL A 94 -33.34 17.06 -8.25
C VAL A 94 -34.68 17.41 -8.88
N ASP A 95 -35.44 18.26 -8.21
CA ASP A 95 -36.69 18.80 -8.74
C ASP A 95 -36.39 20.03 -9.59
N SER A 96 -37.04 20.14 -10.75
CA SER A 96 -36.89 21.28 -11.65
C SER A 96 -38.23 21.74 -12.22
N VAL A 97 -38.38 23.06 -12.35
CA VAL A 97 -39.63 23.72 -12.80
C VAL A 97 -39.29 24.93 -13.65
N VAL A 98 -40.01 25.14 -14.74
CA VAL A 98 -39.85 26.33 -15.59
C VAL A 98 -40.40 27.58 -14.89
N CYS A 99 -39.64 28.67 -14.94
CA CYS A 99 -40.00 29.96 -14.34
C CYS A 99 -40.42 30.95 -15.41
N VAL A 100 -41.71 31.25 -15.49
CA VAL A 100 -42.23 32.31 -16.37
C VAL A 100 -42.18 33.62 -15.60
N GLY A 101 -41.25 34.53 -15.96
CA GLY A 101 -41.20 35.91 -15.43
C GLY A 101 -40.13 36.23 -14.36
N ALA A 102 -39.17 35.34 -14.09
CA ALA A 102 -38.06 35.63 -13.17
C ALA A 102 -36.89 36.32 -13.91
N THR A 103 -36.50 37.51 -13.49
CA THR A 103 -35.32 38.24 -14.01
C THR A 103 -34.06 37.85 -13.22
N SER A 104 -33.07 37.32 -13.95
CA SER A 104 -31.65 37.11 -13.58
C SER A 104 -31.30 36.60 -12.16
N SER A 105 -30.82 35.35 -12.10
CA SER A 105 -29.88 34.79 -11.11
C SER A 105 -30.07 35.18 -9.64
N ALA A 106 -31.29 35.13 -9.12
CA ALA A 106 -31.48 35.18 -7.68
C ALA A 106 -30.99 33.85 -7.08
N LEU A 107 -29.89 33.90 -6.32
CA LEU A 107 -29.49 32.85 -5.37
C LEU A 107 -30.44 32.78 -4.16
N ASP A 108 -31.42 33.68 -4.10
CA ASP A 108 -32.43 33.71 -3.04
C ASP A 108 -33.33 32.48 -3.08
N ALA A 109 -33.68 32.02 -1.87
CA ALA A 109 -34.42 30.80 -1.63
C ALA A 109 -35.71 30.74 -2.44
N VAL A 110 -35.78 29.78 -3.37
CA VAL A 110 -36.98 29.55 -4.18
C VAL A 110 -38.07 28.99 -3.26
N PRO A 111 -39.29 29.56 -3.22
CA PRO A 111 -40.35 29.08 -2.34
C PRO A 111 -40.70 27.61 -2.62
N ALA A 112 -40.82 26.80 -1.56
CA ALA A 112 -41.15 25.37 -1.68
C ALA A 112 -42.47 25.09 -2.43
N SER A 113 -43.39 26.07 -2.46
CA SER A 113 -44.67 26.01 -3.16
C SER A 113 -44.54 25.90 -4.69
N TRP A 114 -43.40 26.28 -5.27
CA TRP A 114 -43.16 26.17 -6.72
C TRP A 114 -42.97 24.73 -7.19
N PHE A 115 -42.57 23.84 -6.30
CA PHE A 115 -42.29 22.43 -6.59
C PHE A 115 -43.47 21.51 -6.22
N ASN A 116 -44.68 22.05 -6.11
CA ASN A 116 -45.88 21.27 -5.87
C ASN A 116 -46.57 20.91 -7.21
N ALA A 117 -46.68 19.61 -7.48
CA ALA A 117 -47.25 19.06 -8.73
C ALA A 117 -48.70 19.50 -9.02
N LYS A 118 -49.42 20.02 -8.03
CA LYS A 118 -50.79 20.52 -8.20
C LYS A 118 -50.88 21.83 -9.03
N LYS A 119 -49.79 22.58 -9.21
CA LYS A 119 -49.81 23.89 -9.89
C LYS A 119 -48.88 24.02 -11.10
N LYS A 120 -47.83 23.21 -11.20
CA LYS A 120 -46.82 23.26 -12.28
C LYS A 120 -46.31 21.86 -12.59
N GLN A 121 -45.86 21.64 -13.83
CA GLN A 121 -45.16 20.41 -14.21
C GLN A 121 -43.77 20.42 -13.56
N VAL A 122 -43.57 19.52 -12.58
CA VAL A 122 -42.31 19.33 -11.87
C VAL A 122 -41.61 18.13 -12.49
N PHE A 123 -40.35 18.29 -12.83
CA PHE A 123 -39.50 17.20 -13.32
C PHE A 123 -38.54 16.80 -12.20
N THR A 124 -38.67 15.57 -11.71
CA THR A 124 -37.82 15.01 -10.65
C THR A 124 -36.83 14.02 -11.25
N ASP A 125 -35.53 14.27 -11.06
CA ASP A 125 -34.45 13.32 -11.39
C ASP A 125 -33.92 12.69 -10.10
N SER A 126 -33.83 11.36 -10.07
CA SER A 126 -33.27 10.58 -8.95
C SER A 126 -31.90 9.96 -9.28
N GLY A 127 -31.32 10.33 -10.42
CA GLY A 127 -30.08 9.73 -10.93
C GLY A 127 -28.81 10.17 -10.21
N LEU A 128 -28.87 11.15 -9.30
CA LEU A 128 -27.70 11.66 -8.60
C LEU A 128 -27.22 10.65 -7.54
N ARG A 129 -25.97 10.21 -7.68
CA ARG A 129 -25.28 9.26 -6.79
C ARG A 129 -24.03 9.88 -6.19
N ILE A 130 -23.69 9.50 -4.96
CA ILE A 130 -22.41 9.86 -4.36
C ILE A 130 -21.43 8.71 -4.48
N PHE A 131 -20.21 9.07 -4.83
CA PHE A 131 -19.07 8.18 -4.89
C PHE A 131 -18.03 8.66 -3.88
N TYR A 132 -17.70 7.82 -2.92
CA TYR A 132 -16.74 8.15 -1.88
C TYR A 132 -15.34 7.77 -2.32
N THR A 133 -14.44 8.75 -2.25
CA THR A 133 -13.00 8.56 -2.40
C THR A 133 -12.32 8.92 -1.08
N GLY A 134 -11.08 8.50 -0.87
CA GLY A 134 -10.32 8.88 0.32
C GLY A 134 -9.32 7.81 0.75
N SER A 135 -8.34 8.21 1.56
CA SER A 135 -7.34 7.31 2.15
C SER A 135 -7.99 6.15 2.93
N ALA A 136 -8.93 6.48 3.82
CA ALA A 136 -9.64 5.51 4.67
C ALA A 136 -10.57 4.59 3.86
N VAL A 137 -11.18 5.11 2.79
CA VAL A 137 -12.03 4.36 1.86
C VAL A 137 -11.19 3.32 1.11
N LEU A 138 -10.06 3.73 0.54
CA LEU A 138 -9.14 2.84 -0.18
C LEU A 138 -8.56 1.77 0.75
N ALA A 139 -8.13 2.15 1.96
CA ALA A 139 -7.60 1.21 2.94
C ALA A 139 -8.61 0.10 3.26
N ARG A 140 -9.87 0.47 3.50
CA ARG A 140 -10.94 -0.51 3.76
C ARG A 140 -11.22 -1.41 2.56
N LEU A 141 -11.30 -0.87 1.35
CA LEU A 141 -11.55 -1.68 0.14
C LEU A 141 -10.43 -2.69 -0.12
N ILE A 142 -9.18 -2.33 0.20
CA ILE A 142 -8.03 -3.24 0.13
C ILE A 142 -8.13 -4.33 1.21
N GLU A 143 -8.52 -3.96 2.43
CA GLU A 143 -8.77 -4.92 3.52
C GLU A 143 -9.92 -5.88 3.21
N ASP A 144 -10.98 -5.41 2.57
CA ASP A 144 -12.15 -6.21 2.19
C ASP A 144 -11.86 -7.09 0.96
N GLY A 145 -10.87 -6.72 0.15
CA GLY A 145 -10.44 -7.56 -0.96
C GLY A 145 -11.08 -7.21 -2.31
N GLU A 146 -11.67 -6.03 -2.48
CA GLU A 146 -12.47 -5.71 -3.66
C GLU A 146 -11.67 -4.95 -4.73
N MET A 147 -11.06 -5.68 -5.68
CA MET A 147 -10.17 -5.10 -6.71
C MET A 147 -10.87 -4.08 -7.59
N GLU A 148 -12.06 -4.42 -8.07
CA GLU A 148 -12.81 -3.63 -9.04
C GLU A 148 -13.21 -2.29 -8.43
N LYS A 149 -13.63 -2.30 -7.15
CA LYS A 149 -13.95 -1.09 -6.40
C LYS A 149 -12.71 -0.23 -6.16
N VAL A 150 -11.56 -0.84 -5.85
CA VAL A 150 -10.29 -0.09 -5.72
C VAL A 150 -9.91 0.58 -7.03
N ARG A 151 -9.99 -0.14 -8.17
CA ARG A 151 -9.74 0.42 -9.49
C ARG A 151 -10.67 1.59 -9.79
N GLU A 152 -11.97 1.42 -9.55
CA GLU A 152 -12.96 2.47 -9.78
C GLU A 152 -12.66 3.72 -8.93
N VAL A 153 -12.26 3.54 -7.66
CA VAL A 153 -11.88 4.66 -6.79
C VAL A 153 -10.63 5.36 -7.28
N LEU A 154 -9.61 4.63 -7.72
CA LEU A 154 -8.38 5.22 -8.26
C LEU A 154 -8.61 5.96 -9.59
N GLU A 155 -9.48 5.44 -10.47
CA GLU A 155 -9.84 6.09 -11.74
C GLU A 155 -10.66 7.37 -11.53
N GLN A 156 -11.53 7.40 -10.50
CA GLN A 156 -12.35 8.57 -10.17
C GLN A 156 -11.67 9.57 -9.23
N SER A 157 -10.47 9.26 -8.74
CA SER A 157 -9.71 10.15 -7.87
C SER A 157 -9.09 11.30 -8.66
N ASP A 158 -8.93 12.45 -8.01
CA ASP A 158 -8.33 13.62 -8.63
C ASP A 158 -6.87 13.35 -9.05
N PRO A 159 -6.42 13.76 -10.26
CA PRO A 159 -5.05 13.51 -10.72
C PRO A 159 -3.95 14.15 -9.86
N ASP A 160 -4.27 15.26 -9.20
CA ASP A 160 -3.35 15.96 -8.29
C ASP A 160 -3.20 15.25 -6.94
N TRP A 161 -4.13 14.34 -6.63
CA TRP A 161 -4.07 13.53 -5.44
C TRP A 161 -3.46 12.18 -5.78
N HIS A 162 -2.24 11.93 -5.32
CA HIS A 162 -1.56 10.64 -5.38
C HIS A 162 -2.27 9.60 -4.49
N ALA A 163 -3.48 9.20 -4.88
CA ALA A 163 -4.36 8.34 -4.10
C ALA A 163 -3.70 6.99 -3.77
N ALA A 164 -2.84 6.50 -4.66
CA ALA A 164 -2.11 5.24 -4.51
C ALA A 164 -1.12 5.23 -3.34
N ASP A 165 -0.58 6.39 -2.94
CA ASP A 165 0.39 6.53 -1.84
C ASP A 165 -0.27 6.85 -0.50
N SER A 166 -1.61 6.78 -0.45
CA SER A 166 -2.35 7.07 0.77
C SER A 166 -2.00 6.09 1.89
N THR A 167 -2.23 6.53 3.12
CA THR A 167 -2.03 5.71 4.32
C THR A 167 -3.31 5.49 5.09
N ASP A 168 -3.44 4.31 5.69
CA ASP A 168 -4.48 3.98 6.66
C ASP A 168 -4.30 4.77 7.98
N ALA A 169 -5.28 4.69 8.89
CA ALA A 169 -5.25 5.31 10.22
C ALA A 169 -4.02 4.91 11.08
N HIS A 170 -3.42 3.76 10.77
CA HIS A 170 -2.20 3.26 11.42
C HIS A 170 -0.90 3.74 10.74
N GLY A 171 -0.97 4.63 9.75
CA GLY A 171 0.19 5.04 8.94
C GLY A 171 0.72 3.94 8.01
N ARG A 172 -0.12 2.95 7.67
CA ARG A 172 0.20 1.89 6.71
C ARG A 172 -0.09 2.32 5.30
N THR A 173 0.87 2.24 4.39
CA THR A 173 0.63 2.53 2.96
C THR A 173 -0.36 1.51 2.38
N LEU A 174 -1.13 1.93 1.37
CA LEU A 174 -2.06 1.03 0.67
C LEU A 174 -1.34 -0.20 0.09
N LEU A 175 -0.12 0.00 -0.43
CA LEU A 175 0.73 -1.08 -0.93
C LEU A 175 1.03 -2.10 0.18
N GLN A 176 1.42 -1.64 1.37
CA GLN A 176 1.70 -2.51 2.51
C GLN A 176 0.49 -3.35 2.94
N LEU A 177 -0.72 -2.77 2.89
CA LEU A 177 -1.95 -3.51 3.19
C LEU A 177 -2.21 -4.63 2.18
N ALA A 178 -2.01 -4.34 0.88
CA ALA A 178 -2.16 -5.33 -0.18
C ALA A 178 -1.14 -6.49 -0.02
N ILE A 179 0.11 -6.16 0.34
CA ILE A 179 1.17 -7.14 0.62
C ILE A 179 0.81 -8.01 1.83
N ALA A 180 0.36 -7.39 2.93
CA ALA A 180 -0.03 -8.12 4.14
C ALA A 180 -1.21 -9.08 3.90
N ARG A 181 -2.05 -8.81 2.89
CA ARG A 181 -3.13 -9.72 2.45
C ARG A 181 -2.68 -10.76 1.42
N GLY A 182 -1.46 -10.69 0.92
CA GLY A 182 -0.94 -11.59 -0.11
C GLY A 182 -1.60 -11.44 -1.47
N ARG A 183 -2.19 -10.27 -1.76
CA ARG A 183 -2.94 -10.03 -3.00
C ARG A 183 -2.05 -9.36 -4.05
N ALA A 184 -1.34 -10.18 -4.83
CA ALA A 184 -0.51 -9.71 -5.93
C ALA A 184 -1.27 -8.85 -6.95
N ASP A 185 -2.55 -9.17 -7.21
CA ASP A 185 -3.39 -8.39 -8.15
C ASP A 185 -3.60 -6.94 -7.70
N LEU A 186 -3.78 -6.70 -6.39
CA LEU A 186 -3.88 -5.34 -5.86
C LEU A 186 -2.55 -4.61 -5.92
N VAL A 187 -1.46 -5.31 -5.60
CA VAL A 187 -0.12 -4.73 -5.68
C VAL A 187 0.15 -4.28 -7.12
N GLN A 188 -0.16 -5.13 -8.10
CA GLN A 188 -0.04 -4.78 -9.50
C GLN A 188 -0.90 -3.57 -9.88
N LEU A 189 -2.15 -3.54 -9.45
CA LEU A 189 -3.06 -2.41 -9.68
C LEU A 189 -2.49 -1.11 -9.11
N LEU A 190 -2.04 -1.11 -7.85
CA LEU A 190 -1.49 0.08 -7.21
C LEU A 190 -0.25 0.60 -7.95
N ILE A 191 0.63 -0.31 -8.39
CA ILE A 191 1.83 0.08 -9.15
C ILE A 191 1.46 0.55 -10.57
N GLU A 192 0.42 0.01 -11.21
CA GLU A 192 -0.13 0.56 -12.46
C GLU A 192 -0.57 2.03 -12.29
N PHE A 193 -1.10 2.39 -11.13
CA PHE A 193 -1.44 3.77 -10.76
C PHE A 193 -0.26 4.57 -10.17
N SER A 194 0.98 4.14 -10.45
CA SER A 194 2.21 4.83 -10.03
C SER A 194 2.38 4.97 -8.51
N ALA A 195 1.95 3.97 -7.74
CA ALA A 195 2.30 3.88 -6.32
C ALA A 195 3.83 3.87 -6.12
N ASP A 196 4.29 4.58 -5.11
CA ASP A 196 5.68 4.58 -4.69
C ASP A 196 6.06 3.21 -4.10
N VAL A 197 6.94 2.50 -4.81
CA VAL A 197 7.44 1.17 -4.43
C VAL A 197 8.45 1.22 -3.28
N GLU A 198 8.96 2.41 -2.94
CA GLU A 198 9.92 2.63 -1.85
C GLU A 198 9.27 3.21 -0.60
N ALA A 199 7.96 3.51 -0.63
CA ALA A 199 7.26 4.17 0.47
C ALA A 199 7.27 3.29 1.72
N ALA A 200 8.20 3.60 2.63
CA ALA A 200 8.38 2.88 3.86
C ALA A 200 7.20 3.12 4.80
N SER A 201 6.72 2.04 5.41
CA SER A 201 5.67 2.09 6.40
C SER A 201 6.10 1.37 7.67
N GLN A 202 5.87 1.99 8.83
CA GLN A 202 6.28 1.43 10.12
C GLN A 202 7.78 1.08 10.16
N GLY A 203 8.60 1.87 9.47
CA GLY A 203 10.05 1.66 9.37
C GLY A 203 10.47 0.48 8.49
N ARG A 204 9.57 -0.10 7.69
CA ARG A 204 9.89 -1.18 6.73
C ARG A 204 9.58 -0.77 5.31
N SER A 205 10.42 -1.18 4.37
CA SER A 205 10.13 -1.02 2.95
C SER A 205 9.07 -2.04 2.48
N PRO A 206 8.36 -1.78 1.37
CA PRO A 206 7.41 -2.74 0.80
C PRO A 206 8.06 -4.09 0.45
N LEU A 207 9.33 -4.08 0.01
CA LEU A 207 10.07 -5.30 -0.29
C LEU A 207 10.40 -6.09 1.00
N GLU A 208 10.82 -5.41 2.07
CA GLU A 208 11.04 -6.03 3.38
C GLU A 208 9.75 -6.64 3.95
N ALA A 209 8.61 -5.98 3.74
CA ALA A 209 7.32 -6.52 4.11
C ALA A 209 6.97 -7.78 3.34
N ALA A 210 7.16 -7.77 2.01
CA ALA A 210 6.93 -8.95 1.18
C ALA A 210 7.82 -10.12 1.64
N ALA A 211 9.09 -9.86 1.99
CA ALA A 211 9.99 -10.83 2.58
C ALA A 211 9.50 -11.34 3.95
N ALA A 212 9.04 -10.44 4.83
CA ALA A 212 8.54 -10.80 6.16
C ALA A 212 7.28 -11.67 6.12
N TYR A 213 6.42 -11.47 5.12
CA TYR A 213 5.21 -12.27 4.90
C TYR A 213 5.44 -13.49 4.00
N GLY A 214 6.66 -13.72 3.48
CA GLY A 214 6.98 -14.84 2.59
C GLY A 214 6.31 -14.77 1.21
N GLN A 215 5.99 -13.57 0.74
CA GLN A 215 5.23 -13.35 -0.50
C GLN A 215 6.18 -13.23 -1.71
N THR A 216 6.68 -14.36 -2.20
CA THR A 216 7.68 -14.43 -3.29
C THR A 216 7.21 -13.75 -4.58
N ILE A 217 5.98 -14.02 -5.04
CA ILE A 217 5.41 -13.43 -6.27
C ILE A 217 5.37 -11.89 -6.18
N ILE A 218 4.99 -11.36 -5.01
CA ILE A 218 4.92 -9.93 -4.77
C ILE A 218 6.33 -9.32 -4.78
N ALA A 219 7.31 -10.00 -4.16
CA ALA A 219 8.70 -9.57 -4.20
C ALA A 219 9.28 -9.56 -5.62
N GLU A 220 8.97 -10.55 -6.46
CA GLU A 220 9.35 -10.55 -7.89
C GLU A 220 8.77 -9.32 -8.61
N LEU A 221 7.50 -9.02 -8.36
CA LEU A 221 6.82 -7.89 -9.00
C LEU A 221 7.43 -6.55 -8.58
N LEU A 222 7.73 -6.37 -7.29
CA LEU A 222 8.39 -5.17 -6.77
C LEU A 222 9.80 -5.00 -7.36
N LEU A 223 10.62 -6.05 -7.40
CA LEU A 223 11.95 -6.01 -7.98
C LEU A 223 11.93 -5.73 -9.49
N ALA A 224 10.97 -6.31 -10.22
CA ALA A 224 10.78 -6.04 -11.65
C ALA A 224 10.44 -4.56 -11.94
N ARG A 225 9.93 -3.84 -10.93
CA ARG A 225 9.58 -2.41 -11.01
C ARG A 225 10.65 -1.49 -10.43
N GLY A 226 11.80 -2.03 -10.06
CA GLY A 226 12.96 -1.27 -9.60
C GLY A 226 12.95 -0.95 -8.11
N ALA A 227 12.23 -1.73 -7.30
CA ALA A 227 12.34 -1.63 -5.85
C ALA A 227 13.79 -1.84 -5.41
N SER A 228 14.29 -0.96 -4.56
CA SER A 228 15.66 -0.98 -4.05
C SER A 228 15.82 -2.12 -3.07
N THR A 229 16.87 -2.91 -3.26
CA THR A 229 17.37 -3.86 -2.26
C THR A 229 18.32 -3.17 -1.26
N GLY A 230 18.47 -1.84 -1.33
CA GLY A 230 19.56 -1.07 -0.74
C GLY A 230 19.46 -0.74 0.76
N GLY A 231 18.44 -1.23 1.47
CA GLY A 231 18.55 -1.44 2.90
C GLY A 231 18.90 -2.90 3.09
N ASP A 232 20.01 -3.23 3.75
CA ASP A 232 20.51 -4.59 3.98
C ASP A 232 19.60 -5.42 4.93
N THR A 233 18.28 -5.36 4.76
CA THR A 233 17.28 -5.94 5.66
C THR A 233 16.37 -6.98 4.98
N PRO A 234 15.95 -6.89 3.70
CA PRO A 234 15.08 -7.89 3.08
C PRO A 234 15.71 -9.29 3.08
N LEU A 235 17.02 -9.37 2.79
CA LEU A 235 17.75 -10.64 2.80
C LEU A 235 17.87 -11.21 4.22
N HIS A 236 18.10 -10.36 5.22
CA HIS A 236 18.15 -10.76 6.62
C HIS A 236 16.79 -11.22 7.12
N VAL A 237 15.71 -10.58 6.70
CA VAL A 237 14.34 -10.99 7.02
C VAL A 237 14.02 -12.34 6.37
N ALA A 238 14.36 -12.53 5.10
CA ALA A 238 14.20 -13.82 4.42
C ALA A 238 15.04 -14.92 5.09
N ALA A 239 16.28 -14.60 5.46
CA ALA A 239 17.19 -15.49 6.17
C ALA A 239 16.70 -15.82 7.58
N ALA A 240 16.11 -14.86 8.30
CA ALA A 240 15.51 -15.09 9.61
C ALA A 240 14.27 -15.99 9.53
N ALA A 241 13.47 -15.85 8.46
CA ALA A 241 12.30 -16.67 8.19
C ALA A 241 12.63 -18.07 7.65
N GLY A 242 13.84 -18.28 7.10
CA GLY A 242 14.23 -19.53 6.47
C GLY A 242 13.67 -19.72 5.06
N ASP A 243 13.18 -18.65 4.42
CA ASP A 243 12.59 -18.72 3.08
C ASP A 243 13.70 -18.75 2.03
N GLU A 244 14.08 -19.97 1.66
CA GLU A 244 15.09 -20.22 0.62
C GLU A 244 14.71 -19.58 -0.71
N VAL A 245 13.43 -19.68 -1.11
CA VAL A 245 12.98 -19.18 -2.42
C VAL A 245 13.08 -17.66 -2.46
N MET A 246 12.63 -16.98 -1.41
CA MET A 246 12.80 -15.53 -1.25
C MET A 246 14.28 -15.13 -1.25
N ALA A 247 15.14 -15.85 -0.52
CA ALA A 247 16.58 -15.57 -0.49
C ALA A 247 17.23 -15.76 -1.88
N ARG A 248 16.84 -16.80 -2.64
CA ARG A 248 17.31 -16.99 -4.03
C ARG A 248 16.93 -15.83 -4.92
N LEU A 249 15.69 -15.37 -4.79
CA LEU A 249 15.10 -14.32 -5.60
C LEU A 249 15.78 -12.96 -5.33
N LEU A 250 15.97 -12.61 -4.06
CA LEU A 250 16.65 -11.39 -3.63
C LEU A 250 18.13 -11.35 -4.07
N ILE A 251 18.85 -12.48 -3.98
CA ILE A 251 20.25 -12.55 -4.42
C ILE A 251 20.37 -12.59 -5.94
N ALA A 252 19.45 -13.26 -6.64
CA ALA A 252 19.39 -13.24 -8.10
C ALA A 252 18.96 -11.87 -8.66
N GLY A 253 18.50 -10.97 -7.79
CA GLY A 253 18.19 -9.58 -8.09
C GLY A 253 17.04 -9.39 -9.07
N GLY A 254 15.95 -10.15 -8.91
CA GLY A 254 14.77 -10.06 -9.79
C GLY A 254 15.02 -10.37 -11.28
N CYS A 255 16.25 -10.70 -11.68
CA CYS A 255 16.70 -10.76 -13.06
C CYS A 255 16.56 -12.15 -13.70
N ALA A 256 15.64 -13.00 -13.22
CA ALA A 256 15.38 -14.29 -13.86
C ALA A 256 14.73 -14.16 -15.25
N GLY A 257 14.27 -12.96 -15.66
CA GLY A 257 13.59 -12.74 -16.95
C GLY A 257 13.99 -11.49 -17.76
N LEU A 258 14.87 -10.62 -17.27
CA LEU A 258 15.18 -9.33 -17.90
C LEU A 258 16.65 -9.24 -18.35
N LYS A 259 17.00 -9.96 -19.43
CA LYS A 259 18.32 -9.83 -20.08
C LYS A 259 18.53 -8.46 -20.77
N ASP A 260 17.48 -7.66 -20.91
CA ASP A 260 17.49 -6.43 -21.72
C ASP A 260 17.55 -5.12 -20.91
N ALA A 261 17.62 -5.17 -19.57
CA ALA A 261 17.61 -3.97 -18.70
C ALA A 261 18.97 -3.24 -18.61
N ARG A 262 19.97 -3.59 -19.44
CA ARG A 262 21.32 -3.00 -19.41
C ARG A 262 21.37 -1.51 -19.83
N ASN A 263 20.27 -0.94 -20.33
CA ASN A 263 20.25 0.35 -21.02
C ASN A 263 19.33 1.44 -20.43
N ARG A 264 18.99 1.41 -19.14
CA ARG A 264 18.45 2.61 -18.46
C ARG A 264 19.32 2.99 -17.26
N ALA A 265 20.26 3.88 -17.56
CA ALA A 265 20.96 4.82 -16.69
C ALA A 265 21.21 4.37 -15.24
N GLY A 266 22.42 3.88 -14.98
CA GLY A 266 22.97 3.68 -13.64
C GLY A 266 22.67 2.30 -13.10
N ALA A 267 23.72 1.53 -12.81
CA ALA A 267 23.62 0.26 -12.10
C ALA A 267 23.03 0.52 -10.70
N ILE A 268 21.71 0.42 -10.59
CA ILE A 268 21.09 0.05 -9.32
C ILE A 268 21.49 -1.41 -9.15
N GLU A 269 22.22 -1.74 -8.10
CA GLU A 269 22.51 -3.13 -7.75
C GLU A 269 21.17 -3.81 -7.42
N ILE A 270 20.52 -4.41 -8.42
CA ILE A 270 19.18 -5.01 -8.28
C ILE A 270 19.21 -6.27 -7.40
N GLY A 271 20.41 -6.77 -7.07
CA GLY A 271 20.62 -7.88 -6.14
C GLY A 271 20.91 -7.38 -4.74
N ALA A 272 20.31 -8.01 -3.73
CA ALA A 272 20.69 -7.78 -2.34
C ALA A 272 22.16 -8.15 -2.14
N ALA A 273 22.91 -7.28 -1.46
CA ALA A 273 24.28 -7.57 -1.06
C ALA A 273 24.27 -8.79 -0.13
N VAL A 274 24.94 -9.86 -0.55
CA VAL A 274 25.01 -11.12 0.24
C VAL A 274 25.65 -10.88 1.61
N ASP A 275 26.59 -9.94 1.68
CA ASP A 275 27.32 -9.53 2.88
C ASP A 275 26.78 -8.23 3.50
N GLY A 276 25.55 -7.84 3.12
CA GLY A 276 24.88 -6.68 3.70
C GLY A 276 24.83 -6.75 5.22
N ARG A 277 24.92 -5.60 5.89
CA ARG A 277 24.95 -5.53 7.35
C ARG A 277 23.73 -4.78 7.88
N ASP A 278 23.04 -5.37 8.84
CA ASP A 278 21.96 -4.67 9.53
C ASP A 278 22.51 -3.63 10.52
N GLY A 279 21.60 -2.93 11.22
CA GLY A 279 21.98 -1.89 12.19
C GLY A 279 22.78 -2.37 13.41
N SER A 280 22.95 -3.69 13.57
CA SER A 280 23.81 -4.33 14.57
C SER A 280 25.08 -4.94 13.95
N GLY A 281 25.31 -4.72 12.66
CA GLY A 281 26.44 -5.30 11.92
C GLY A 281 26.25 -6.76 11.54
N TRP A 282 25.07 -7.36 11.75
CA TRP A 282 24.83 -8.75 11.43
C TRP A 282 24.69 -8.96 9.93
N THR A 283 25.22 -10.08 9.45
CA THR A 283 25.03 -10.54 8.07
C THR A 283 23.86 -11.52 7.97
N ALA A 284 23.29 -11.67 6.77
CA ALA A 284 22.26 -12.68 6.53
C ALA A 284 22.74 -14.12 6.88
N LEU A 285 24.04 -14.38 6.74
CA LEU A 285 24.65 -15.67 7.11
C LEU A 285 24.67 -15.88 8.63
N MET A 286 24.98 -14.84 9.43
CA MET A 286 24.88 -14.90 10.90
C MET A 286 23.43 -15.14 11.34
N MET A 287 22.47 -14.45 10.72
CA MET A 287 21.05 -14.62 11.01
C MET A 287 20.57 -16.05 10.72
N ALA A 288 20.90 -16.60 9.54
CA ALA A 288 20.58 -17.97 9.16
C ALA A 288 21.27 -18.99 10.08
N GLY A 289 22.53 -18.74 10.44
CA GLY A 289 23.31 -19.54 11.39
C GLY A 289 22.73 -19.56 12.80
N PHE A 290 22.26 -18.42 13.33
CA PHE A 290 21.60 -18.36 14.62
C PHE A 290 20.25 -19.09 14.63
N LYS A 291 19.52 -19.05 13.51
CA LYS A 291 18.16 -19.62 13.42
C LYS A 291 18.11 -21.10 13.02
N GLY A 292 19.18 -21.68 12.48
CA GLY A 292 19.14 -23.09 12.07
C GLY A 292 18.90 -23.36 10.59
N TRP A 293 18.86 -22.34 9.73
CA TRP A 293 18.36 -22.48 8.36
C TRP A 293 19.43 -22.98 7.38
N MET A 294 19.64 -24.30 7.41
CA MET A 294 20.65 -25.01 6.62
C MET A 294 20.62 -24.69 5.12
N GLU A 295 19.44 -24.69 4.51
CA GLU A 295 19.31 -24.44 3.06
C GLU A 295 19.66 -23.00 2.69
N VAL A 296 19.28 -22.03 3.54
CA VAL A 296 19.66 -20.62 3.36
C VAL A 296 21.18 -20.45 3.53
N ILE A 297 21.80 -21.12 4.50
CA ILE A 297 23.27 -21.10 4.69
C ILE A 297 23.97 -21.63 3.44
N ARG A 298 23.58 -22.82 2.93
CA ARG A 298 24.17 -23.40 1.72
C ARG A 298 24.05 -22.46 0.52
N LEU A 299 22.90 -21.83 0.38
CA LEU A 299 22.61 -20.88 -0.68
C LEU A 299 23.48 -19.62 -0.59
N LEU A 300 23.60 -19.02 0.61
CA LEU A 300 24.44 -17.84 0.84
C LEU A 300 25.92 -18.16 0.57
N LEU A 301 26.42 -19.30 1.06
CA LEU A 301 27.79 -19.76 0.81
C LEU A 301 28.05 -20.02 -0.67
N ALA A 302 27.12 -20.67 -1.37
CA ALA A 302 27.21 -20.89 -2.81
C ALA A 302 27.22 -19.59 -3.62
N LYS A 303 26.72 -18.49 -3.04
CA LYS A 303 26.71 -17.15 -3.63
C LYS A 303 27.87 -16.27 -3.17
N GLY A 304 28.81 -16.82 -2.39
CA GLY A 304 30.05 -16.16 -2.01
C GLY A 304 29.97 -15.32 -0.73
N ALA A 305 29.03 -15.62 0.17
CA ALA A 305 28.95 -14.95 1.47
C ALA A 305 30.26 -15.05 2.27
N GLN A 306 30.69 -13.94 2.87
CA GLN A 306 31.85 -13.87 3.76
C GLN A 306 31.56 -14.59 5.07
N ILE A 307 32.22 -15.74 5.28
CA ILE A 307 32.05 -16.55 6.48
C ILE A 307 32.74 -15.91 7.70
N ASP A 308 33.83 -15.17 7.45
CA ASP A 308 34.66 -14.51 8.45
C ASP A 308 34.19 -13.09 8.80
N ALA A 309 33.07 -12.64 8.20
CA ALA A 309 32.44 -11.38 8.56
C ALA A 309 32.19 -11.32 10.07
N ARG A 310 32.38 -10.12 10.64
CA ARG A 310 32.21 -9.85 12.07
C ARG A 310 31.17 -8.76 12.28
N ASP A 311 30.26 -8.99 13.23
CA ASP A 311 29.33 -7.98 13.71
C ASP A 311 30.04 -6.95 14.61
N GLU A 312 29.29 -5.99 15.15
CA GLU A 312 29.84 -4.93 16.02
C GLU A 312 30.44 -5.47 17.33
N GLU A 313 29.90 -6.59 17.81
CA GLU A 313 30.39 -7.27 19.01
C GLU A 313 31.54 -8.23 18.69
N GLY A 314 31.85 -8.47 17.42
CA GLY A 314 32.91 -9.33 16.91
C GLY A 314 32.58 -10.83 16.89
N TYR A 315 31.29 -11.20 16.87
CA TYR A 315 30.80 -12.54 16.55
C TYR A 315 30.88 -12.82 15.05
N THR A 316 30.95 -14.10 14.69
CA THR A 316 30.97 -14.59 13.29
C THR A 316 29.78 -15.53 13.11
N ALA A 317 29.43 -15.86 11.87
CA ALA A 317 28.35 -16.81 11.59
C ALA A 317 28.56 -18.18 12.28
N LEU A 318 29.82 -18.58 12.47
CA LEU A 318 30.17 -19.81 13.20
C LEU A 318 29.87 -19.70 14.69
N HIS A 319 30.17 -18.57 15.34
CA HIS A 319 29.78 -18.35 16.74
C HIS A 319 28.26 -18.44 16.92
N CYS A 320 27.49 -17.82 16.02
CA CYS A 320 26.03 -17.87 16.03
C CYS A 320 25.49 -19.30 15.84
N ALA A 321 26.07 -20.08 14.91
CA ALA A 321 25.68 -21.47 14.65
C ALA A 321 26.01 -22.41 15.82
N VAL A 322 27.13 -22.17 16.50
CA VAL A 322 27.52 -22.88 17.72
C VAL A 322 26.57 -22.52 18.86
N GLU A 323 26.18 -21.25 19.00
CA GLU A 323 25.21 -20.80 20.00
C GLU A 323 23.84 -21.46 19.83
N ALA A 324 23.39 -21.60 18.58
CA ALA A 324 22.16 -22.30 18.21
C ALA A 324 22.18 -23.82 18.47
N GLY A 325 23.34 -24.41 18.77
CA GLY A 325 23.46 -25.81 19.20
C GLY A 325 23.20 -26.87 18.12
N THR A 326 23.21 -26.51 16.83
CA THR A 326 22.86 -27.46 15.75
C THR A 326 24.10 -28.06 15.11
N GLN A 327 24.34 -29.36 15.35
CA GLN A 327 25.57 -30.04 14.95
C GLN A 327 25.89 -29.95 13.45
N SER A 328 24.87 -30.18 12.62
CA SER A 328 25.02 -30.18 11.17
C SER A 328 25.35 -28.80 10.58
N MET A 329 24.97 -27.70 11.26
CA MET A 329 25.24 -26.34 10.78
C MET A 329 26.72 -25.99 10.85
N TRP A 330 27.33 -26.16 12.02
CA TRP A 330 28.74 -25.82 12.17
C TRP A 330 29.63 -26.74 11.34
N GLN A 331 29.24 -28.00 11.11
CA GLN A 331 29.98 -28.91 10.21
C GLN A 331 30.06 -28.38 8.78
N ILE A 332 28.96 -27.81 8.26
CA ILE A 332 28.96 -27.19 6.94
C ILE A 332 29.84 -25.94 6.95
N LEU A 333 29.69 -25.07 7.94
CA LEU A 333 30.48 -23.83 8.01
C LEU A 333 31.98 -24.13 8.12
N ILE A 334 32.39 -25.11 8.93
CA ILE A 334 33.78 -25.56 9.07
C ILE A 334 34.29 -26.21 7.80
N GLY A 335 33.50 -27.07 7.15
CA GLY A 335 33.87 -27.67 5.87
C GLY A 335 34.14 -26.61 4.79
N TYR A 336 33.36 -25.52 4.76
CA TYR A 336 33.61 -24.40 3.86
C TYR A 336 34.79 -23.52 4.30
N LEU A 337 34.99 -23.30 5.61
CA LEU A 337 36.14 -22.56 6.16
C LEU A 337 37.48 -23.26 5.86
N ASP A 338 37.56 -24.57 6.06
CA ASP A 338 38.74 -25.39 5.78
C ASP A 338 39.11 -25.36 4.26
N LEU A 339 38.10 -25.17 3.40
CA LEU A 339 38.28 -25.05 1.95
C LEU A 339 38.81 -23.68 1.50
N PHE A 340 38.42 -22.59 2.19
CA PHE A 340 38.69 -21.21 1.76
C PHE A 340 39.80 -20.48 2.53
N LEU A 341 39.99 -20.78 3.82
CA LEU A 341 40.96 -20.09 4.70
C LEU A 341 42.13 -21.01 5.13
N GLY A 342 42.14 -22.27 4.70
CA GLY A 342 43.05 -23.30 5.20
C GLY A 342 42.53 -23.96 6.48
N PRO A 343 43.21 -24.98 7.05
CA PRO A 343 42.69 -25.79 8.15
C PRO A 343 42.45 -24.96 9.42
N VAL A 344 41.20 -24.60 9.64
CA VAL A 344 40.69 -23.94 10.85
C VAL A 344 40.40 -24.97 11.94
N SER A 345 40.26 -26.24 11.55
CA SER A 345 40.18 -27.44 12.40
C SER A 345 41.45 -27.75 13.22
N GLY A 346 42.46 -26.88 13.20
CA GLY A 346 43.65 -27.02 14.05
C GLY A 346 43.40 -26.59 15.51
N PRO A 347 44.04 -27.24 16.50
CA PRO A 347 43.89 -26.94 17.93
C PRO A 347 44.27 -25.51 18.33
N ASN A 348 44.93 -24.77 17.45
CA ASN A 348 45.38 -23.39 17.68
C ASN A 348 44.29 -22.33 17.45
N ASN A 349 43.19 -22.64 16.74
CA ASN A 349 42.06 -21.73 16.54
C ASN A 349 40.91 -21.97 17.55
N PHE A 350 41.02 -23.01 18.38
CA PHE A 350 40.07 -23.32 19.46
C PHE A 350 39.79 -22.12 20.41
N PRO A 351 40.80 -21.35 20.85
CA PRO A 351 40.55 -20.20 21.73
C PRO A 351 39.74 -19.11 21.03
N LEU A 352 40.00 -18.85 19.74
CA LEU A 352 39.30 -17.82 18.95
C LEU A 352 37.82 -18.16 18.70
N LEU A 353 37.47 -19.45 18.67
CA LEU A 353 36.09 -19.95 18.49
C LEU A 353 35.32 -20.05 19.81
N ALA A 354 36.02 -20.21 20.93
CA ALA A 354 35.42 -20.42 22.25
C ALA A 354 35.34 -19.15 23.11
N ASP A 355 36.13 -18.11 22.81
CA ASP A 355 36.29 -16.90 23.66
C ASP A 355 34.97 -16.15 23.93
N LYS A 356 33.98 -16.30 23.04
CA LYS A 356 32.67 -15.62 23.16
C LYS A 356 31.48 -16.56 23.33
N CYS A 357 31.68 -17.87 23.43
CA CYS A 357 30.57 -18.80 23.63
C CYS A 357 30.18 -18.87 25.12
N LEU A 358 28.98 -18.37 25.44
CA LEU A 358 28.48 -18.23 26.81
C LEU A 358 28.03 -19.55 27.47
N HIS A 359 27.71 -20.60 26.70
CA HIS A 359 27.16 -21.85 27.23
C HIS A 359 28.16 -23.02 27.22
N LYS A 360 28.24 -23.75 28.35
CA LYS A 360 29.13 -24.91 28.54
C LYS A 360 28.92 -26.03 27.50
N GLN A 361 27.66 -26.26 27.10
CA GLN A 361 27.30 -27.21 26.03
C GLN A 361 27.95 -26.83 24.68
N ASN A 362 28.08 -25.53 24.43
CA ASN A 362 28.64 -24.99 23.19
C ASN A 362 30.16 -25.09 23.20
N ILE A 363 30.81 -24.96 24.36
CA ILE A 363 32.24 -25.23 24.54
C ILE A 363 32.56 -26.70 24.27
N GLU A 364 31.71 -27.64 24.73
CA GLU A 364 31.85 -29.07 24.42
C GLU A 364 31.66 -29.35 22.91
N ASN A 365 30.71 -28.69 22.26
CA ASN A 365 30.53 -28.77 20.81
C ASN A 365 31.75 -28.21 20.05
N ILE A 366 32.35 -27.10 20.49
CA ILE A 366 33.59 -26.55 19.93
C ILE A 366 34.77 -27.52 20.18
N HIS A 367 34.77 -28.23 21.29
CA HIS A 367 35.78 -29.24 21.60
C HIS A 367 35.67 -30.46 20.67
N MET A 368 34.45 -30.88 20.34
CA MET A 368 34.19 -31.91 19.31
C MET A 368 34.61 -31.43 17.91
N ILE A 369 34.26 -30.18 17.55
CA ILE A 369 34.71 -29.48 16.33
C ILE A 369 36.23 -29.55 16.15
N VAL A 370 36.99 -29.20 17.19
CA VAL A 370 38.46 -29.13 17.12
C VAL A 370 39.13 -30.50 17.18
N LEU A 371 38.46 -31.51 17.73
CA LEU A 371 38.95 -32.89 17.69
C LEU A 371 38.61 -33.61 16.37
N GLY A 372 37.78 -33.02 15.50
CA GLY A 372 37.34 -33.64 14.25
C GLY A 372 36.43 -34.85 14.47
N ILE A 373 35.67 -34.87 15.58
CA ILE A 373 34.75 -35.94 16.00
C ILE A 373 33.32 -35.38 15.94
#